data_AF-A0A9E3E685-F1
#
_entry.id   AF-A0A9E3E685-F1
#
_cell.length_a   1.000
_cell.length_b   1.000
_cell.length_c   1.000
_cell.angle_alpha   90.00
_cell.angle_beta   90.00
_cell.angle_gamma   90.00
#
_symmetry.space_group_name_H-M   'P 1'
#
loop_
_entity.id
_entity.type
_entity.pdbx_description
1 polymer ?
#
loop_
_entity_poly.entity_id
_entity_poly.type
_entity_poly.pdbx_seq_one_letter_code
_entity_poly.pdbx_strand_id
1 'polypeptide(L)'
;MPGKVAKIGTFSDWIGLFDEWRKEIGVNRDQIAEFKFDTLYGAIESEEIQFGAFKGRNKWQNLRRVPTQQMRDALMNLIVYQGDTEFASVEQQRHLFETAPTDWDRRALTRVMIEEMRHGWQMCALLVEHFGYSGKVEAQKMLERRAFENKRLLGAFNVDVDNWMDFFTYTDFVDRDGKFQLQMLKYSGFAPLGRSMSYMLREEAFHMGTGNDGLKRIVQAGRIPGWLIQKYLNKWISSSYDLFGTDHSSSAHWAYVWGLKGRYDEPQNQTEPDLDDLNDYNRHLYHKEVAGLIERFNSVLKPGEPKLYAPDIKFNRAIGKYKEQKFHAKTGEPLDDKAYEQHLAEYMPSPADKKLLLEIIANEKSWIAEKEGARDPLATIGEPRKSAINL
;
A
#
# COMPACT_ATOMS: atom_id res chain seq x y z
N MET A 1 -18.67 10.14 -25.78
CA MET A 1 -18.18 11.40 -26.39
C MET A 1 -17.00 11.89 -25.58
N PRO A 2 -15.92 12.41 -26.19
CA PRO A 2 -14.88 13.12 -25.44
C PRO A 2 -15.46 14.49 -25.07
N GLY A 3 -15.93 14.62 -23.83
CA GLY A 3 -16.75 15.75 -23.41
C GLY A 3 -16.37 16.24 -22.04
N LYS A 4 -15.53 17.30 -22.03
CA LYS A 4 -15.19 18.19 -20.91
C LYS A 4 -14.41 17.56 -19.75
N VAL A 5 -13.08 17.59 -19.87
CA VAL A 5 -12.22 17.85 -18.71
C VAL A 5 -12.66 19.20 -18.13
N ALA A 6 -13.49 19.17 -17.09
CA ALA A 6 -13.79 20.36 -16.32
C ALA A 6 -12.48 20.79 -15.65
N LYS A 7 -11.87 21.87 -16.16
CA LYS A 7 -10.69 22.47 -15.54
C LYS A 7 -11.07 22.83 -14.10
N ILE A 8 -10.53 22.10 -13.13
CA ILE A 8 -10.87 22.36 -11.72
C ILE A 8 -10.33 23.73 -11.31
N GLY A 9 -11.22 24.60 -10.83
CA GLY A 9 -10.89 25.93 -10.32
C GLY A 9 -10.65 25.92 -8.81
N THR A 10 -11.34 25.03 -8.10
CA THR A 10 -11.38 24.91 -6.63
C THR A 10 -11.29 23.44 -6.21
N PHE A 11 -11.11 23.19 -4.91
CA PHE A 11 -11.21 21.83 -4.37
C PHE A 11 -12.65 21.28 -4.52
N SER A 12 -13.67 22.13 -4.41
CA SER A 12 -15.07 21.74 -4.65
C SER A 12 -15.31 21.19 -6.06
N ASP A 13 -14.65 21.74 -7.07
CA ASP A 13 -14.73 21.20 -8.44
C ASP A 13 -14.10 19.79 -8.52
N TRP A 14 -12.99 19.57 -7.80
CA TRP A 14 -12.36 18.25 -7.72
C TRP A 14 -13.24 17.23 -6.98
N ILE A 15 -13.97 17.65 -5.94
CA ILE A 15 -14.96 16.79 -5.25
C ILE A 15 -16.02 16.28 -6.24
N GLY A 16 -16.46 17.12 -7.17
CA GLY A 16 -17.37 16.69 -8.24
C GLY A 16 -16.78 15.59 -9.12
N LEU A 17 -15.51 15.73 -9.52
CA LEU A 17 -14.80 14.69 -10.28
C LEU A 17 -14.60 13.40 -9.48
N PHE A 18 -14.34 13.51 -8.17
CA PHE A 18 -14.22 12.36 -7.28
C PHE A 18 -15.55 11.59 -7.18
N ASP A 19 -16.68 12.30 -7.08
CA ASP A 19 -18.01 11.69 -7.08
C ASP A 19 -18.36 11.00 -8.40
N GLU A 20 -17.95 11.59 -9.53
CA GLU A 20 -18.07 10.96 -10.85
C GLU A 20 -17.19 9.71 -10.94
N TRP A 21 -15.92 9.79 -10.54
CA TRP A 21 -15.00 8.66 -10.50
C TRP A 21 -15.56 7.49 -9.69
N ARG A 22 -16.08 7.73 -8.47
CA ARG A 22 -16.69 6.68 -7.63
C ARG A 22 -17.84 5.95 -8.31
N LYS A 23 -18.66 6.68 -9.08
CA LYS A 23 -19.76 6.12 -9.87
C LYS A 23 -19.24 5.29 -11.05
N GLU A 24 -18.25 5.83 -11.78
CA GLU A 24 -17.65 5.16 -12.94
C GLU A 24 -17.00 3.82 -12.58
N ILE A 25 -16.27 3.77 -11.47
CA ILE A 25 -15.60 2.54 -11.04
C ILE A 25 -16.56 1.57 -10.33
N GLY A 26 -17.79 2.00 -10.01
CA GLY A 26 -18.83 1.12 -9.48
C GLY A 26 -18.73 0.81 -7.97
N VAL A 27 -18.03 1.65 -7.19
CA VAL A 27 -17.87 1.47 -5.74
C VAL A 27 -18.88 2.28 -4.91
N ASN A 28 -19.71 3.11 -5.56
CA ASN A 28 -20.69 3.98 -4.89
C ASN A 28 -21.94 3.21 -4.38
N ARG A 29 -21.72 2.22 -3.50
CA ARG A 29 -22.75 1.45 -2.79
C ARG A 29 -23.28 2.23 -1.58
N ASP A 30 -24.46 1.90 -1.07
CA ASP A 30 -25.18 2.64 0.00
C ASP A 30 -24.25 3.18 1.11
N GLN A 31 -23.49 2.31 1.78
CA GLN A 31 -22.58 2.71 2.87
C GLN A 31 -21.45 3.66 2.45
N ILE A 32 -20.92 3.50 1.24
CA ILE A 32 -19.87 4.35 0.67
C ILE A 32 -20.46 5.69 0.19
N ALA A 33 -21.66 5.64 -0.38
CA ALA A 33 -22.39 6.80 -0.87
C ALA A 33 -22.79 7.74 0.26
N GLU A 34 -23.17 7.18 1.41
CA GLU A 34 -23.54 7.91 2.63
C GLU A 34 -22.33 8.46 3.38
N PHE A 35 -21.12 7.94 3.13
CA PHE A 35 -19.93 8.38 3.85
C PHE A 35 -19.53 9.81 3.45
N LYS A 36 -19.32 10.65 4.46
CA LYS A 36 -18.82 12.02 4.28
C LYS A 36 -17.30 12.04 4.37
N PHE A 37 -16.67 12.28 3.23
CA PHE A 37 -15.22 12.46 3.14
C PHE A 37 -14.78 13.81 3.71
N ASP A 38 -13.64 13.80 4.41
CA ASP A 38 -13.01 14.99 4.97
C ASP A 38 -11.49 14.78 5.06
N THR A 39 -10.74 15.87 5.13
CA THR A 39 -9.29 15.84 5.40
C THR A 39 -9.05 15.69 6.89
N LEU A 40 -8.37 14.62 7.30
CA LEU A 40 -8.03 14.36 8.70
C LEU A 40 -6.52 14.46 8.90
N TYR A 41 -6.09 15.53 9.57
CA TYR A 41 -4.68 15.78 9.84
C TYR A 41 -4.31 15.37 11.27
N GLY A 42 -3.20 14.64 11.41
CA GLY A 42 -2.62 14.26 12.69
C GLY A 42 -1.67 15.32 13.25
N ALA A 43 -1.22 15.11 14.49
CA ALA A 43 -0.16 15.92 15.07
C ALA A 43 1.21 15.51 14.49
N ILE A 44 2.12 16.48 14.37
CA ILE A 44 3.54 16.21 14.10
C ILE A 44 4.28 16.09 15.43
N GLU A 45 5.31 15.25 15.47
CA GLU A 45 6.07 14.97 16.71
C GLU A 45 7.05 16.09 17.08
N SER A 46 7.47 16.88 16.10
CA SER A 46 8.39 18.00 16.29
C SER A 46 8.05 19.12 15.30
N GLU A 47 8.20 20.36 15.74
CA GLU A 47 8.14 21.56 14.90
C GLU A 47 9.46 21.81 14.14
N GLU A 48 10.52 21.07 14.45
CA GLU A 48 11.81 21.12 13.77
C GLU A 48 11.97 19.98 12.74
N ILE A 49 12.73 20.25 11.69
CA ILE A 49 13.17 19.25 10.71
C ILE A 49 14.19 18.34 11.39
N GLN A 50 14.00 17.02 11.27
CA GLN A 50 14.72 16.04 12.10
C GLN A 50 15.92 15.40 11.40
N PHE A 51 16.07 15.56 10.07
CA PHE A 51 17.12 14.94 9.27
C PHE A 51 17.49 15.80 8.04
N GLY A 52 18.55 15.38 7.34
CA GLY A 52 19.06 16.06 6.15
C GLY A 52 19.73 17.40 6.43
N ALA A 53 20.02 18.15 5.37
CA ALA A 53 20.76 19.42 5.42
C ALA A 53 20.04 20.56 6.15
N PHE A 54 18.73 20.39 6.41
CA PHE A 54 17.90 21.37 7.11
C PHE A 54 17.58 20.98 8.55
N LYS A 55 18.18 19.90 9.08
CA LYS A 55 18.00 19.45 10.47
C LYS A 55 18.17 20.60 11.48
N GLY A 56 17.27 20.66 12.47
CA GLY A 56 17.23 21.69 13.51
C GLY A 56 16.60 23.02 13.09
N ARG A 57 16.15 23.17 11.83
CA ARG A 57 15.35 24.32 11.42
C ARG A 57 13.87 24.05 11.59
N ASN A 58 13.06 25.10 11.71
CA ASN A 58 11.60 24.97 11.73
C ASN A 58 11.06 24.29 10.45
N LYS A 59 10.09 23.39 10.61
CA LYS A 59 9.35 22.79 9.49
C LYS A 59 8.64 23.85 8.65
N TRP A 60 8.56 23.59 7.36
CA TRP A 60 7.90 24.45 6.37
C TRP A 60 6.39 24.29 6.46
N GLN A 61 5.71 25.36 6.86
CA GLN A 61 4.26 25.42 6.96
C GLN A 61 3.56 25.70 5.62
N ASN A 62 4.32 26.13 4.60
CA ASN A 62 3.82 26.39 3.24
C ASN A 62 4.98 26.36 2.22
N LEU A 63 4.66 26.24 0.93
CA LEU A 63 5.66 26.11 -0.14
C LEU A 63 6.60 27.32 -0.28
N ARG A 64 6.21 28.53 0.16
CA ARG A 64 7.09 29.70 0.09
C ARG A 64 8.31 29.56 1.00
N ARG A 65 8.22 28.71 2.02
CA ARG A 65 9.34 28.40 2.92
C ARG A 65 10.22 27.27 2.42
N VAL A 66 9.77 26.50 1.42
CA VAL A 66 10.58 25.45 0.78
C VAL A 66 11.62 26.12 -0.14
N PRO A 67 12.93 25.97 0.11
CA PRO A 67 13.98 26.83 -0.47
C PRO A 67 14.05 26.89 -2.00
N THR A 68 14.01 25.76 -2.69
CA THR A 68 14.27 25.70 -4.14
C THR A 68 13.07 25.16 -4.90
N GLN A 69 13.02 25.42 -6.21
CA GLN A 69 11.97 24.86 -7.07
C GLN A 69 12.08 23.34 -7.16
N GLN A 70 13.29 22.79 -7.24
CA GLN A 70 13.53 21.35 -7.30
C GLN A 70 12.98 20.62 -6.06
N MET A 71 13.13 21.21 -4.87
CA MET A 71 12.55 20.66 -3.63
C MET A 71 11.02 20.67 -3.66
N ARG A 72 10.41 21.73 -4.21
CA ARG A 72 8.95 21.81 -4.38
C ARG A 72 8.45 20.77 -5.38
N ASP A 73 9.15 20.58 -6.49
CA ASP A 73 8.79 19.59 -7.52
C ASP A 73 8.93 18.16 -6.98
N ALA A 74 10.01 17.88 -6.24
CA ALA A 74 10.20 16.59 -5.58
C ALA A 74 9.12 16.30 -4.52
N LEU A 75 8.77 17.30 -3.71
CA LEU A 75 7.67 17.19 -2.75
C LEU A 75 6.33 16.93 -3.44
N MET A 76 6.04 17.61 -4.56
CA MET A 76 4.83 17.37 -5.35
C MET A 76 4.82 15.93 -5.87
N ASN A 77 5.93 15.45 -6.44
CA ASN A 77 6.03 14.08 -6.93
C ASN A 77 5.79 13.04 -5.83
N LEU A 78 6.33 13.24 -4.62
CA LEU A 78 6.08 12.35 -3.48
C LEU A 78 4.58 12.27 -3.14
N ILE A 79 3.89 13.41 -3.10
CA ILE A 79 2.44 13.48 -2.84
C ILE A 79 1.64 12.82 -3.96
N VAL A 80 2.03 13.02 -5.22
CA VAL A 80 1.34 12.44 -6.38
C VAL A 80 1.46 10.93 -6.41
N TYR A 81 2.66 10.38 -6.18
CA TYR A 81 2.86 8.94 -6.18
C TYR A 81 2.14 8.28 -5.01
N GLN A 82 2.17 8.87 -3.80
CA GLN A 82 1.37 8.38 -2.67
C GLN A 82 -0.13 8.46 -2.97
N GLY A 83 -0.63 9.59 -3.49
CA GLY A 83 -2.06 9.72 -3.78
C GLY A 83 -2.57 8.78 -4.88
N ASP A 84 -1.71 8.43 -5.84
CA ASP A 84 -2.09 7.53 -6.94
C ASP A 84 -2.35 6.09 -6.49
N THR A 85 -1.64 5.62 -5.47
CA THR A 85 -1.81 4.27 -4.91
C THR A 85 -3.19 4.10 -4.29
N GLU A 86 -3.70 5.14 -3.64
CA GLU A 86 -4.94 5.03 -2.86
C GLU A 86 -6.16 4.87 -3.78
N PHE A 87 -6.18 5.55 -4.93
CA PHE A 87 -7.23 5.35 -5.93
C PHE A 87 -7.05 4.03 -6.68
N ALA A 88 -5.81 3.58 -6.87
CA ALA A 88 -5.52 2.32 -7.53
C ALA A 88 -6.00 1.11 -6.71
N SER A 89 -5.74 1.09 -5.40
CA SER A 89 -6.16 -0.01 -4.53
C SER A 89 -7.68 -0.20 -4.54
N VAL A 90 -8.44 0.91 -4.53
CA VAL A 90 -9.91 0.90 -4.64
C VAL A 90 -10.36 0.31 -5.97
N GLU A 91 -9.72 0.67 -7.08
CA GLU A 91 -10.03 0.14 -8.41
C GLU A 91 -9.71 -1.35 -8.53
N GLN A 92 -8.57 -1.80 -8.00
CA GLN A 92 -8.15 -3.20 -8.03
C GLN A 92 -9.15 -4.09 -7.27
N GLN A 93 -9.71 -3.60 -6.16
CA GLN A 93 -10.51 -4.39 -5.23
C GLN A 93 -12.03 -4.34 -5.50
N ARG A 94 -12.48 -3.53 -6.47
CA ARG A 94 -13.90 -3.14 -6.68
C ARG A 94 -14.90 -4.28 -6.89
N HIS A 95 -14.44 -5.46 -7.32
CA HIS A 95 -15.30 -6.62 -7.63
C HIS A 95 -15.42 -7.63 -6.47
N LEU A 96 -14.79 -7.36 -5.33
CA LEU A 96 -14.78 -8.30 -4.21
C LEU A 96 -16.06 -8.27 -3.38
N PHE A 97 -16.87 -7.22 -3.51
CA PHE A 97 -18.12 -7.08 -2.77
C PHE A 97 -19.11 -8.21 -3.03
N GLU A 98 -19.20 -8.72 -4.27
CA GLU A 98 -20.13 -9.80 -4.62
C GLU A 98 -19.72 -11.17 -4.06
N THR A 99 -18.45 -11.33 -3.69
CA THR A 99 -17.86 -12.64 -3.37
C THR A 99 -17.36 -12.72 -1.93
N ALA A 100 -17.76 -11.77 -1.08
CA ALA A 100 -17.33 -11.70 0.31
C ALA A 100 -17.62 -13.00 1.09
N PRO A 101 -16.64 -13.57 1.82
CA PRO A 101 -16.85 -14.81 2.57
C PRO A 101 -17.89 -14.65 3.68
N THR A 102 -17.91 -13.49 4.33
CA THR A 102 -18.88 -13.13 5.36
C THR A 102 -19.30 -11.67 5.21
N ASP A 103 -20.40 -11.27 5.86
CA ASP A 103 -20.77 -9.84 5.93
C ASP A 103 -19.73 -9.01 6.68
N TRP A 104 -19.04 -9.60 7.67
CA TRP A 104 -17.95 -8.94 8.37
C TRP A 104 -16.81 -8.61 7.41
N ASP A 105 -16.40 -9.57 6.57
CA ASP A 105 -15.34 -9.38 5.58
C ASP A 105 -15.76 -8.34 4.53
N ARG A 106 -17.03 -8.38 4.07
CA ARG A 106 -17.60 -7.35 3.19
C ARG A 106 -17.52 -5.96 3.80
N ARG A 107 -17.86 -5.82 5.08
CA ARG A 107 -17.78 -4.54 5.82
C ARG A 107 -16.35 -4.08 6.04
N ALA A 108 -15.41 -5.02 6.23
CA ALA A 108 -13.99 -4.70 6.32
C ALA A 108 -13.47 -4.16 4.99
N LEU A 109 -13.81 -4.79 3.86
CA LEU A 109 -13.54 -4.26 2.52
C LEU A 109 -14.16 -2.87 2.32
N THR A 110 -15.43 -2.67 2.70
CA THR A 110 -16.08 -1.35 2.62
C THR A 110 -15.28 -0.29 3.37
N ARG A 111 -14.82 -0.62 4.59
CA ARG A 111 -14.01 0.29 5.39
C ARG A 111 -12.67 0.60 4.70
N VAL A 112 -11.92 -0.42 4.28
CA VAL A 112 -10.64 -0.23 3.56
C VAL A 112 -10.86 0.70 2.37
N MET A 113 -11.86 0.46 1.52
CA MET A 113 -12.11 1.34 0.37
C MET A 113 -12.44 2.78 0.76
N ILE A 114 -13.21 2.99 1.83
CA ILE A 114 -13.51 4.35 2.33
C ILE A 114 -12.23 5.03 2.80
N GLU A 115 -11.43 4.35 3.61
CA GLU A 115 -10.18 4.87 4.18
C GLU A 115 -9.17 5.18 3.05
N GLU A 116 -9.02 4.31 2.04
CA GLU A 116 -8.16 4.57 0.86
C GLU A 116 -8.66 5.74 0.00
N MET A 117 -9.96 5.84 -0.26
CA MET A 117 -10.51 7.02 -0.94
C MET A 117 -10.26 8.32 -0.15
N ARG A 118 -10.30 8.25 1.18
CA ARG A 118 -10.01 9.37 2.08
C ARG A 118 -8.52 9.72 2.10
N HIS A 119 -7.64 8.73 1.97
CA HIS A 119 -6.20 8.91 1.77
C HIS A 119 -5.91 9.69 0.48
N GLY A 120 -6.48 9.25 -0.65
CA GLY A 120 -6.37 9.93 -1.94
C GLY A 120 -6.95 11.35 -1.90
N TRP A 121 -8.09 11.53 -1.22
CA TRP A 121 -8.69 12.85 -0.97
C TRP A 121 -7.72 13.80 -0.25
N GLN A 122 -7.04 13.35 0.80
CA GLN A 122 -6.06 14.17 1.51
C GLN A 122 -4.85 14.55 0.66
N MET A 123 -4.35 13.64 -0.18
CA MET A 123 -3.25 13.95 -1.10
C MET A 123 -3.68 14.99 -2.13
N CYS A 124 -4.88 14.86 -2.69
CA CYS A 124 -5.45 15.85 -3.60
C CYS A 124 -5.70 17.21 -2.92
N ALA A 125 -6.15 17.22 -1.66
CA ALA A 125 -6.30 18.46 -0.89
C ALA A 125 -4.96 19.18 -0.73
N LEU A 126 -3.89 18.47 -0.33
CA LEU A 126 -2.54 19.06 -0.24
C LEU A 126 -2.08 19.65 -1.57
N LEU A 127 -2.34 18.97 -2.69
CA LEU A 127 -1.99 19.46 -4.01
C LEU A 127 -2.75 20.73 -4.38
N VAL A 128 -4.07 20.71 -4.24
CA VAL A 128 -4.94 21.84 -4.62
C VAL A 128 -4.69 23.06 -3.75
N GLU A 129 -4.47 22.88 -2.45
CA GLU A 129 -4.26 23.97 -1.49
C GLU A 129 -2.86 24.58 -1.57
N HIS A 130 -1.82 23.76 -1.78
CA HIS A 130 -0.44 24.23 -1.68
C HIS A 130 0.27 24.46 -3.02
N PHE A 131 -0.06 23.71 -4.08
CA PHE A 131 0.70 23.69 -5.34
C PHE A 131 0.03 24.46 -6.49
N GLY A 132 -1.06 25.20 -6.20
CA GLY A 132 -1.70 26.08 -7.16
C GLY A 132 -2.20 25.35 -8.41
N TYR A 133 -1.88 25.87 -9.60
CA TYR A 133 -2.36 25.28 -10.85
C TYR A 133 -1.79 23.88 -11.13
N SER A 134 -0.50 23.67 -10.89
CA SER A 134 0.13 22.36 -11.12
C SER A 134 -0.48 21.29 -10.20
N GLY A 135 -0.71 21.62 -8.92
CA GLY A 135 -1.36 20.71 -7.99
C GLY A 135 -2.76 20.29 -8.42
N LYS A 136 -3.55 21.24 -8.94
CA LYS A 136 -4.88 20.96 -9.49
C LYS A 136 -4.82 19.98 -10.67
N VAL A 137 -3.88 20.18 -11.59
CA VAL A 137 -3.69 19.27 -12.73
C VAL A 137 -3.33 17.86 -12.27
N GLU A 138 -2.42 17.72 -11.30
CA GLU A 138 -2.03 16.40 -10.81
C GLU A 138 -3.14 15.70 -10.00
N ALA A 139 -3.90 16.44 -9.19
CA ALA A 139 -5.07 15.92 -8.49
C ALA A 139 -6.16 15.42 -9.45
N GLN A 140 -6.34 16.11 -10.58
CA GLN A 140 -7.24 15.66 -11.63
C GLN A 140 -6.73 14.37 -12.29
N LYS A 141 -5.46 14.33 -12.71
CA LYS A 141 -4.87 13.16 -13.38
C LYS A 141 -4.95 11.89 -12.52
N MET A 142 -4.90 11.99 -11.19
CA MET A 142 -5.09 10.85 -10.28
C MET A 142 -6.45 10.17 -10.46
N LEU A 143 -7.50 10.94 -10.75
CA LEU A 143 -8.85 10.44 -11.03
C LEU A 143 -9.07 10.10 -12.50
N GLU A 144 -8.09 10.32 -13.38
CA GLU A 144 -8.15 9.95 -14.81
C GLU A 144 -7.40 8.64 -15.09
N ARG A 145 -6.37 8.32 -14.30
CA ARG A 145 -5.67 7.02 -14.37
C ARG A 145 -6.60 5.91 -13.87
N ARG A 146 -6.46 4.72 -14.48
CA ARG A 146 -7.23 3.51 -14.16
C ARG A 146 -6.28 2.33 -14.04
N ALA A 147 -6.37 1.60 -12.93
CA ALA A 147 -5.60 0.37 -12.70
C ALA A 147 -5.89 -0.69 -13.77
N PHE A 148 -7.18 -0.91 -14.08
CA PHE A 148 -7.62 -1.86 -15.11
C PHE A 148 -7.33 -1.43 -16.56
N GLU A 149 -6.73 -0.26 -16.77
CA GLU A 149 -6.18 0.17 -18.07
C GLU A 149 -4.63 0.19 -18.06
N ASN A 150 -4.00 -0.33 -17.00
CA ASN A 150 -2.56 -0.30 -16.77
C ASN A 150 -1.97 1.12 -16.78
N LYS A 151 -2.71 2.11 -16.24
CA LYS A 151 -2.32 3.52 -16.26
C LYS A 151 -1.82 4.05 -14.92
N ARG A 152 -1.83 3.25 -13.84
CA ARG A 152 -1.31 3.67 -12.53
C ARG A 152 0.21 3.76 -12.55
N LEU A 153 0.76 4.68 -11.75
CA LEU A 153 2.18 5.05 -11.80
C LEU A 153 3.12 3.94 -11.35
N LEU A 154 2.66 3.07 -10.44
CA LEU A 154 3.44 1.98 -9.86
C LEU A 154 2.91 0.64 -10.36
N GLY A 155 3.82 -0.26 -10.76
CA GLY A 155 3.48 -1.54 -11.40
C GLY A 155 2.55 -2.42 -10.56
N ALA A 156 2.82 -2.57 -9.26
CA ALA A 156 2.00 -3.41 -8.36
C ALA A 156 0.53 -2.94 -8.27
N PHE A 157 0.28 -1.66 -8.51
CA PHE A 157 -1.04 -1.03 -8.49
C PHE A 157 -1.80 -1.16 -9.83
N ASN A 158 -1.23 -1.89 -10.79
CA ASN A 158 -1.91 -2.36 -12.00
C ASN A 158 -2.09 -3.89 -12.03
N VAL A 159 -1.66 -4.61 -10.98
CA VAL A 159 -1.80 -6.08 -10.88
C VAL A 159 -3.21 -6.43 -10.41
N ASP A 160 -3.87 -7.40 -11.03
CA ASP A 160 -5.23 -7.77 -10.65
C ASP A 160 -5.34 -8.30 -9.20
N VAL A 161 -6.33 -7.79 -8.47
CA VAL A 161 -6.81 -8.30 -7.18
C VAL A 161 -8.22 -8.87 -7.42
N ASP A 162 -8.29 -10.18 -7.69
CA ASP A 162 -9.49 -10.77 -8.30
C ASP A 162 -10.17 -11.85 -7.45
N ASN A 163 -9.65 -12.11 -6.26
CA ASN A 163 -10.20 -13.03 -5.28
C ASN A 163 -9.80 -12.61 -3.86
N TRP A 164 -10.42 -13.23 -2.85
CA TRP A 164 -10.17 -12.87 -1.45
C TRP A 164 -8.80 -13.29 -0.92
N MET A 165 -8.14 -14.29 -1.52
CA MET A 165 -6.73 -14.56 -1.20
C MET A 165 -5.86 -13.38 -1.61
N ASP A 166 -6.03 -12.87 -2.84
CA ASP A 166 -5.33 -11.67 -3.31
C ASP A 166 -5.58 -10.49 -2.38
N PHE A 167 -6.85 -10.23 -2.01
CA PHE A 167 -7.19 -9.12 -1.10
C PHE A 167 -6.47 -9.21 0.24
N PHE A 168 -6.49 -10.38 0.90
CA PHE A 168 -5.85 -10.51 2.20
C PHE A 168 -4.32 -10.45 2.10
N THR A 169 -3.71 -11.00 1.04
CA THR A 169 -2.28 -10.82 0.81
C THR A 169 -1.91 -9.38 0.43
N TYR A 170 -2.74 -8.71 -0.36
CA TYR A 170 -2.54 -7.32 -0.76
C TYR A 170 -2.58 -6.41 0.46
N THR A 171 -3.64 -6.50 1.25
CA THR A 171 -3.80 -5.65 2.44
C THR A 171 -2.78 -5.98 3.53
N ASP A 172 -2.21 -7.19 3.60
CA ASP A 172 -1.12 -7.48 4.54
C ASP A 172 0.27 -7.01 4.03
N PHE A 173 0.52 -7.02 2.72
CA PHE A 173 1.87 -6.86 2.17
C PHE A 173 2.07 -5.64 1.27
N VAL A 174 1.07 -5.20 0.52
CA VAL A 174 1.11 -3.97 -0.30
C VAL A 174 0.79 -2.76 0.57
N ASP A 175 -0.29 -2.78 1.34
CA ASP A 175 -0.61 -1.70 2.30
C ASP A 175 0.48 -1.57 3.38
N ARG A 176 1.19 -2.66 3.66
CA ARG A 176 2.38 -2.61 4.53
C ARG A 176 3.56 -1.88 3.88
N ASP A 177 3.74 -1.90 2.56
CA ASP A 177 4.62 -0.90 1.93
C ASP A 177 4.08 0.50 2.18
N GLY A 178 2.76 0.72 2.03
CA GLY A 178 2.07 1.95 2.42
C GLY A 178 2.47 2.45 3.81
N LYS A 179 2.36 1.61 4.85
CA LYS A 179 2.87 1.89 6.21
C LYS A 179 4.31 2.42 6.19
N PHE A 180 5.22 1.76 5.48
CA PHE A 180 6.62 2.18 5.41
C PHE A 180 6.78 3.53 4.71
N GLN A 181 6.11 3.73 3.58
CA GLN A 181 6.12 5.01 2.84
C GLN A 181 5.58 6.15 3.71
N LEU A 182 4.43 5.95 4.34
CA LEU A 182 3.81 6.92 5.24
C LEU A 182 4.70 7.22 6.45
N GLN A 183 5.32 6.20 7.06
CA GLN A 183 6.23 6.40 8.20
C GLN A 183 7.47 7.22 7.81
N MET A 184 8.04 6.97 6.62
CA MET A 184 9.17 7.73 6.09
C MET A 184 8.78 9.20 5.78
N LEU A 185 7.57 9.42 5.27
CA LEU A 185 7.04 10.75 4.92
C LEU A 185 6.51 11.54 6.13
N LYS A 186 6.09 10.86 7.20
CA LYS A 186 5.61 11.46 8.45
C LYS A 186 6.59 12.48 9.02
N TYR A 187 7.88 12.20 8.89
CA TYR A 187 8.94 13.07 9.40
C TYR A 187 9.31 14.23 8.46
N SER A 188 8.64 14.35 7.30
CA SER A 188 8.92 15.40 6.30
C SER A 188 9.05 16.79 6.91
N GLY A 189 10.00 17.56 6.39
CA GLY A 189 10.20 18.96 6.70
C GLY A 189 9.05 19.83 6.24
N PHE A 190 8.19 19.35 5.32
CA PHE A 190 6.94 20.00 4.98
C PHE A 190 5.83 19.56 5.94
N ALA A 191 5.49 20.43 6.90
CA ALA A 191 4.57 20.10 8.00
C ALA A 191 3.19 19.62 7.53
N PRO A 192 2.54 20.20 6.49
CA PRO A 192 1.24 19.71 6.03
C PRO A 192 1.26 18.25 5.57
N LEU A 193 2.33 17.82 4.89
CA LEU A 193 2.48 16.41 4.51
C LEU A 193 2.65 15.52 5.74
N GLY A 194 3.55 15.87 6.67
CA GLY A 194 3.78 15.10 7.89
C GLY A 194 2.50 14.92 8.75
N ARG A 195 1.65 15.95 8.83
CA ARG A 195 0.34 15.86 9.50
C ARG A 195 -0.60 14.88 8.80
N SER A 196 -0.64 14.89 7.47
CA SER A 196 -1.47 13.97 6.68
C SER A 196 -1.07 12.51 6.92
N MET A 197 0.22 12.19 6.78
CA MET A 197 0.73 10.83 7.02
C MET A 197 0.44 10.34 8.44
N SER A 198 0.56 11.22 9.44
CA SER A 198 0.35 10.87 10.85
C SER A 198 -1.07 10.38 11.16
N TYR A 199 -2.07 10.83 10.41
CA TYR A 199 -3.43 10.32 10.53
C TYR A 199 -3.62 9.04 9.72
N MET A 200 -3.15 9.01 8.47
CA MET A 200 -3.27 7.85 7.57
C MET A 200 -2.69 6.58 8.20
N LEU A 201 -1.53 6.68 8.87
CA LEU A 201 -0.91 5.57 9.61
C LEU A 201 -1.84 4.92 10.66
N ARG A 202 -2.83 5.65 11.19
CA ARG A 202 -3.80 5.08 12.15
C ARG A 202 -4.82 4.19 11.46
N GLU A 203 -5.20 4.54 10.23
CA GLU A 203 -6.14 3.78 9.40
C GLU A 203 -5.44 2.60 8.72
N GLU A 204 -4.20 2.78 8.25
CA GLU A 204 -3.39 1.72 7.65
C GLU A 204 -3.29 0.47 8.53
N ALA A 205 -3.28 0.65 9.85
CA ALA A 205 -3.27 -0.45 10.81
C ALA A 205 -4.53 -1.33 10.76
N PHE A 206 -5.68 -0.78 10.35
CA PHE A 206 -6.85 -1.59 10.07
C PHE A 206 -6.68 -2.40 8.79
N HIS A 207 -6.08 -1.84 7.75
CA HIS A 207 -5.90 -2.51 6.46
C HIS A 207 -4.97 -3.72 6.63
N MET A 208 -3.76 -3.48 7.14
CA MET A 208 -2.80 -4.53 7.48
C MET A 208 -3.36 -5.56 8.47
N GLY A 209 -4.14 -5.12 9.46
CA GLY A 209 -4.81 -6.01 10.39
C GLY A 209 -5.87 -6.90 9.73
N THR A 210 -6.57 -6.38 8.72
CA THR A 210 -7.57 -7.12 7.93
C THR A 210 -6.89 -8.20 7.09
N GLY A 211 -5.79 -7.86 6.41
CA GLY A 211 -5.01 -8.82 5.64
C GLY A 211 -4.40 -9.93 6.50
N ASN A 212 -3.70 -9.54 7.57
CA ASN A 212 -3.02 -10.49 8.45
C ASN A 212 -3.99 -11.47 9.14
N ASP A 213 -5.10 -10.94 9.66
CA ASP A 213 -6.14 -11.77 10.30
C ASP A 213 -6.85 -12.67 9.28
N GLY A 214 -7.15 -12.16 8.08
CA GLY A 214 -7.75 -12.95 7.00
C GLY A 214 -6.86 -14.13 6.59
N LEU A 215 -5.57 -13.89 6.38
CA LEU A 215 -4.59 -14.95 6.09
C LEU A 215 -4.48 -15.96 7.24
N LYS A 216 -4.41 -15.48 8.49
CA LYS A 216 -4.39 -16.37 9.66
C LYS A 216 -5.64 -17.25 9.73
N ARG A 217 -6.83 -16.69 9.48
CA ARG A 217 -8.11 -17.41 9.45
C ARG A 217 -8.16 -18.47 8.34
N ILE A 218 -7.56 -18.18 7.18
CA ILE A 218 -7.43 -19.15 6.08
C ILE A 218 -6.50 -20.30 6.49
N VAL A 219 -5.31 -19.99 7.02
CA VAL A 219 -4.34 -20.99 7.45
C VAL A 219 -4.90 -21.87 8.56
N GLN A 220 -5.58 -21.26 9.54
CA GLN A 220 -6.22 -21.98 10.66
C GLN A 220 -7.33 -22.93 10.19
N ALA A 221 -8.13 -22.53 9.20
CA ALA A 221 -9.13 -23.41 8.59
C ALA A 221 -8.47 -24.59 7.86
N GLY A 222 -7.34 -24.32 7.19
CA GLY A 222 -6.51 -25.28 6.48
C GLY A 222 -7.28 -26.08 5.42
N ARG A 223 -8.22 -25.43 4.74
CA ARG A 223 -8.97 -25.98 3.60
C ARG A 223 -8.28 -25.67 2.28
N ILE A 224 -7.63 -24.52 2.21
CA ILE A 224 -6.75 -24.15 1.10
C ILE A 224 -5.37 -24.74 1.41
N PRO A 225 -4.77 -25.52 0.50
CA PRO A 225 -3.49 -26.17 0.77
C PRO A 225 -2.36 -25.13 0.90
N GLY A 226 -1.43 -25.36 1.83
CA GLY A 226 -0.35 -24.40 2.12
C GLY A 226 0.51 -24.01 0.92
N TRP A 227 0.73 -24.91 -0.04
CA TRP A 227 1.47 -24.60 -1.28
C TRP A 227 0.76 -23.54 -2.13
N LEU A 228 -0.58 -23.53 -2.14
CA LEU A 228 -1.37 -22.55 -2.89
C LEU A 228 -1.31 -21.20 -2.20
N ILE A 229 -1.41 -21.17 -0.86
CA ILE A 229 -1.20 -19.95 -0.07
C ILE A 229 0.19 -19.37 -0.36
N GLN A 230 1.23 -20.20 -0.36
CA GLN A 230 2.61 -19.77 -0.62
C GLN A 230 2.78 -19.11 -2.00
N LYS A 231 2.07 -19.57 -3.05
CA LYS A 231 2.11 -18.90 -4.36
C LYS A 231 1.60 -17.46 -4.30
N TYR A 232 0.53 -17.20 -3.55
CA TYR A 232 0.01 -15.84 -3.38
C TYR A 232 0.92 -14.97 -2.51
N LEU A 233 1.55 -15.55 -1.47
CA LEU A 233 2.60 -14.86 -0.71
C LEU A 233 3.76 -14.46 -1.64
N ASN A 234 4.24 -15.39 -2.48
CA ASN A 234 5.28 -15.12 -3.47
C ASN A 234 4.89 -13.99 -4.42
N LYS A 235 3.66 -14.00 -4.95
CA LYS A 235 3.14 -12.95 -5.86
C LYS A 235 3.20 -11.57 -5.23
N TRP A 236 2.57 -11.38 -4.07
CA TRP A 236 2.37 -10.04 -3.53
C TRP A 236 3.61 -9.51 -2.80
N ILE A 237 4.34 -10.36 -2.09
CA ILE A 237 5.53 -9.92 -1.36
C ILE A 237 6.65 -9.53 -2.35
N SER A 238 6.87 -10.30 -3.42
CA SER A 238 7.84 -9.91 -4.46
C SER A 238 7.45 -8.60 -5.16
N SER A 239 6.16 -8.41 -5.43
CA SER A 239 5.63 -7.16 -5.99
C SER A 239 5.87 -5.96 -5.05
N SER A 240 5.70 -6.14 -3.75
CA SER A 240 5.95 -5.09 -2.76
C SER A 240 7.43 -4.72 -2.64
N TYR A 241 8.37 -5.63 -2.89
CA TYR A 241 9.80 -5.30 -2.90
C TYR A 241 10.16 -4.24 -3.95
N ASP A 242 9.47 -4.23 -5.08
CA ASP A 242 9.68 -3.27 -6.15
C ASP A 242 9.15 -1.86 -5.81
N LEU A 243 8.18 -1.74 -4.89
CA LEU A 243 7.61 -0.44 -4.48
C LEU A 243 8.62 0.46 -3.78
N PHE A 244 9.67 -0.10 -3.18
CA PHE A 244 10.78 0.65 -2.61
C PHE A 244 11.69 1.31 -3.67
N GLY A 245 11.56 0.98 -4.96
CA GLY A 245 12.33 1.60 -6.05
C GLY A 245 13.71 0.98 -6.29
N THR A 246 14.61 1.70 -6.96
CA THR A 246 15.98 1.19 -7.23
C THR A 246 16.85 1.27 -5.98
N ASP A 247 17.80 0.34 -5.83
CA ASP A 247 18.71 0.24 -4.68
C ASP A 247 19.51 1.54 -4.50
N HIS A 248 20.23 1.94 -5.55
CA HIS A 248 20.89 3.24 -5.63
C HIS A 248 19.96 4.24 -6.32
N SER A 249 19.56 5.30 -5.62
CA SER A 249 18.58 6.27 -6.12
C SER A 249 18.96 7.70 -5.76
N SER A 250 19.34 8.48 -6.78
CA SER A 250 19.57 9.92 -6.62
C SER A 250 18.33 10.65 -6.11
N SER A 251 17.13 10.19 -6.49
CA SER A 251 15.87 10.78 -6.01
C SER A 251 15.67 10.53 -4.51
N ALA A 252 15.96 9.31 -4.02
CA ALA A 252 15.90 9.01 -2.59
C ALA A 252 16.96 9.79 -1.79
N HIS A 253 18.19 9.82 -2.31
CA HIS A 253 19.30 10.61 -1.75
C HIS A 253 18.88 12.08 -1.54
N TRP A 254 18.40 12.74 -2.59
CA TRP A 254 18.02 14.15 -2.50
C TRP A 254 16.77 14.37 -1.66
N ALA A 255 15.79 13.47 -1.70
CA ALA A 255 14.63 13.55 -0.80
C ALA A 255 15.05 13.50 0.68
N TYR A 256 16.07 12.69 1.02
CA TYR A 256 16.64 12.66 2.37
C TYR A 256 17.40 13.94 2.69
N VAL A 257 18.35 14.34 1.83
CA VAL A 257 19.18 15.55 2.04
C VAL A 257 18.31 16.80 2.18
N TRP A 258 17.23 16.89 1.41
CA TRP A 258 16.27 17.99 1.48
C TRP A 258 15.28 17.88 2.65
N GLY A 259 15.37 16.87 3.50
CA GLY A 259 14.49 16.71 4.64
C GLY A 259 13.05 16.34 4.26
N LEU A 260 12.79 15.80 3.07
CA LEU A 260 11.43 15.52 2.57
C LEU A 260 10.93 14.12 2.95
N LYS A 261 11.82 13.12 2.92
CA LYS A 261 11.51 11.71 3.24
C LYS A 261 12.72 11.07 3.94
N GLY A 262 12.52 10.59 5.17
CA GLY A 262 13.58 9.98 5.98
C GLY A 262 13.68 8.47 5.78
N ARG A 263 14.49 7.77 6.59
CA ARG A 263 14.36 6.32 6.76
C ARG A 263 13.12 6.00 7.60
N TYR A 264 12.69 4.75 7.57
CA TYR A 264 11.69 4.25 8.50
C TYR A 264 12.15 4.55 9.93
N ASP A 265 11.30 5.25 10.69
CA ASP A 265 11.61 5.70 12.06
C ASP A 265 12.92 6.50 12.18
N GLU A 266 13.16 7.43 11.25
CA GLU A 266 14.37 8.26 11.21
C GLU A 266 14.82 8.80 12.58
N PRO A 267 13.95 9.40 13.43
CA PRO A 267 14.36 9.92 14.73
C PRO A 267 14.86 8.86 15.72
N GLN A 268 14.48 7.59 15.53
CA GLN A 268 14.87 6.47 16.38
C GLN A 268 16.13 5.75 15.87
N ASN A 269 16.59 6.06 14.65
CA ASN A 269 17.79 5.45 14.10
C ASN A 269 19.05 5.98 14.82
N GLN A 270 19.90 5.06 15.28
CA GLN A 270 21.14 5.38 16.01
C GLN A 270 22.36 5.53 15.09
N THR A 271 22.25 5.03 13.86
CA THR A 271 23.33 5.07 12.86
C THR A 271 23.09 6.18 11.85
N GLU A 272 24.18 6.75 11.33
CA GLU A 272 24.12 7.62 10.17
C GLU A 272 23.54 6.87 8.96
N PRO A 273 22.75 7.54 8.10
CA PRO A 273 22.20 6.94 6.90
C PRO A 273 23.29 6.67 5.87
N ASP A 274 23.24 5.51 5.22
CA ASP A 274 23.86 5.34 3.92
C ASP A 274 22.89 5.90 2.85
N LEU A 275 23.24 7.05 2.28
CA LEU A 275 22.37 7.76 1.34
C LEU A 275 22.23 7.04 0.00
N ASP A 276 23.16 6.13 -0.33
CA ASP A 276 23.11 5.33 -1.54
C ASP A 276 22.31 4.03 -1.35
N ASP A 277 21.90 3.72 -0.11
CA ASP A 277 21.21 2.48 0.25
C ASP A 277 19.83 2.71 0.91
N LEU A 278 19.32 3.95 0.94
CA LEU A 278 18.07 4.28 1.62
C LEU A 278 16.89 3.38 1.24
N ASN A 279 16.73 3.09 -0.05
CA ASN A 279 15.63 2.26 -0.53
C ASN A 279 15.80 0.79 -0.12
N ASP A 280 17.02 0.25 -0.24
CA ASP A 280 17.28 -1.15 0.11
C ASP A 280 17.27 -1.37 1.62
N TYR A 281 17.74 -0.40 2.41
CA TYR A 281 17.60 -0.38 3.86
C TYR A 281 16.15 -0.60 4.29
N ASN A 282 15.23 0.22 3.78
CA ASN A 282 13.81 0.13 4.12
C ASN A 282 13.17 -1.16 3.59
N ARG A 283 13.57 -1.63 2.39
CA ARG A 283 13.13 -2.91 1.84
C ARG A 283 13.52 -4.10 2.71
N HIS A 284 14.73 -4.09 3.29
CA HIS A 284 15.19 -5.14 4.20
C HIS A 284 14.44 -5.12 5.54
N LEU A 285 14.12 -3.94 6.07
CA LEU A 285 13.25 -3.80 7.25
C LEU A 285 11.86 -4.37 6.97
N TYR A 286 11.28 -4.04 5.81
CA TYR A 286 10.00 -4.60 5.35
C TYR A 286 10.05 -6.12 5.23
N HIS A 287 11.08 -6.67 4.56
CA HIS A 287 11.26 -8.11 4.42
C HIS A 287 11.33 -8.81 5.79
N LYS A 288 12.07 -8.24 6.74
CA LYS A 288 12.18 -8.77 8.11
C LYS A 288 10.84 -8.77 8.84
N GLU A 289 10.07 -7.69 8.72
CA GLU A 289 8.73 -7.59 9.31
C GLU A 289 7.79 -8.65 8.71
N VAL A 290 7.74 -8.77 7.39
CA VAL A 290 6.94 -9.76 6.66
C VAL A 290 7.31 -11.19 7.04
N ALA A 291 8.61 -11.52 7.13
CA ALA A 291 9.06 -12.84 7.57
C ALA A 291 8.55 -13.16 8.99
N GLY A 292 8.58 -12.19 9.90
CA GLY A 292 8.05 -12.34 11.26
C GLY A 292 6.53 -12.59 11.29
N LEU A 293 5.77 -11.98 10.39
CA LEU A 293 4.32 -12.20 10.26
C LEU A 293 3.99 -13.59 9.73
N ILE A 294 4.77 -14.07 8.75
CA ILE A 294 4.59 -15.42 8.20
C ILE A 294 4.88 -16.49 9.26
N GLU A 295 5.83 -16.27 10.18
CA GLU A 295 6.02 -17.17 11.32
C GLU A 295 4.79 -17.24 12.24
N ARG A 296 4.00 -16.16 12.36
CA ARG A 296 2.71 -16.18 13.09
C ARG A 296 1.66 -17.03 12.36
N PHE A 297 1.70 -17.09 11.03
CA PHE A 297 0.85 -18.02 10.27
C PHE A 297 1.28 -19.47 10.49
N ASN A 298 2.59 -19.72 10.49
CA ASN A 298 3.15 -21.04 10.77
C ASN A 298 2.77 -21.59 12.15
N SER A 299 2.44 -20.74 13.13
CA SER A 299 1.98 -21.21 14.46
C SER A 299 0.57 -21.79 14.48
N VAL A 300 -0.24 -21.52 13.45
CA VAL A 300 -1.61 -22.07 13.30
C VAL A 300 -1.76 -23.00 12.09
N LEU A 301 -0.65 -23.28 11.40
CA LEU A 301 -0.58 -24.21 10.27
C LEU A 301 -0.85 -25.64 10.74
N LYS A 302 -1.50 -26.47 9.90
CA LYS A 302 -1.81 -27.85 10.27
C LYS A 302 -0.52 -28.67 10.43
N PRO A 303 -0.45 -29.58 11.42
CA PRO A 303 0.72 -30.44 11.59
C PRO A 303 1.04 -31.23 10.33
N GLY A 304 2.32 -31.24 9.93
CA GLY A 304 2.82 -31.96 8.76
C GLY A 304 2.81 -31.17 7.46
N GLU A 305 2.22 -29.97 7.41
CA GLU A 305 2.33 -29.09 6.24
C GLU A 305 3.70 -28.39 6.19
N PRO A 306 4.28 -28.17 4.99
CA PRO A 306 5.48 -27.35 4.83
C PRO A 306 5.25 -25.93 5.35
N LYS A 307 6.21 -25.40 6.11
CA LYS A 307 6.17 -24.02 6.60
C LYS A 307 6.09 -23.02 5.43
N LEU A 308 5.22 -22.04 5.59
CA LEU A 308 5.16 -20.84 4.75
C LEU A 308 6.41 -19.98 4.99
N TYR A 309 6.82 -19.19 4.00
CA TYR A 309 8.00 -18.33 4.08
C TYR A 309 7.82 -17.03 3.28
N ALA A 310 8.55 -15.97 3.67
CA ALA A 310 8.69 -14.77 2.83
C ALA A 310 9.65 -15.11 1.68
N PRO A 311 9.29 -14.84 0.40
CA PRO A 311 10.21 -15.08 -0.69
C PRO A 311 11.51 -14.30 -0.51
N ASP A 312 12.62 -14.85 -1.01
CA ASP A 312 13.90 -14.17 -1.01
C ASP A 312 13.78 -12.83 -1.75
N ILE A 313 14.45 -11.80 -1.24
CA ILE A 313 14.38 -10.42 -1.75
C ILE A 313 14.79 -10.26 -3.22
N LYS A 314 15.49 -11.26 -3.78
CA LYS A 314 15.92 -11.32 -5.19
C LYS A 314 14.86 -11.92 -6.12
N PHE A 315 13.87 -12.61 -5.58
CA PHE A 315 12.90 -13.34 -6.37
C PHE A 315 11.93 -12.41 -7.09
N ASN A 316 11.70 -12.68 -8.38
CA ASN A 316 10.65 -12.07 -9.19
C ASN A 316 10.64 -10.52 -9.13
N ARG A 317 11.80 -9.91 -9.39
CA ARG A 317 12.01 -8.47 -9.32
C ARG A 317 11.91 -7.81 -10.70
N ALA A 318 11.16 -6.72 -10.80
CA ALA A 318 11.04 -5.86 -11.97
C ALA A 318 11.80 -4.54 -11.81
N ILE A 319 12.25 -4.20 -10.58
CA ILE A 319 12.97 -2.95 -10.27
C ILE A 319 14.25 -3.25 -9.48
N GLY A 320 15.30 -2.46 -9.71
CA GLY A 320 16.54 -2.49 -8.94
C GLY A 320 17.57 -3.52 -9.44
N LYS A 321 18.56 -3.81 -8.59
CA LYS A 321 19.75 -4.61 -8.93
C LYS A 321 19.43 -6.02 -9.39
N TYR A 322 18.31 -6.59 -8.95
CA TYR A 322 17.87 -7.94 -9.30
C TYR A 322 16.82 -7.98 -10.42
N LYS A 323 16.53 -6.84 -11.04
CA LYS A 323 15.56 -6.74 -12.14
C LYS A 323 15.87 -7.80 -13.21
N GLU A 324 14.85 -8.58 -13.58
CA GLU A 324 14.91 -9.60 -14.64
C GLU A 324 15.98 -10.69 -14.41
N GLN A 325 16.57 -10.76 -13.21
CA GLN A 325 17.46 -11.85 -12.81
C GLN A 325 16.66 -13.03 -12.26
N LYS A 326 17.28 -14.21 -12.30
CA LYS A 326 16.61 -15.49 -12.14
C LYS A 326 17.07 -16.13 -10.84
N PHE A 327 16.27 -16.00 -9.79
CA PHE A 327 16.58 -16.51 -8.46
C PHE A 327 15.47 -17.39 -7.93
N HIS A 328 15.83 -18.41 -7.16
CA HIS A 328 14.88 -19.30 -6.50
C HIS A 328 14.13 -18.57 -5.37
N ALA A 329 12.80 -18.65 -5.37
CA ALA A 329 11.92 -17.94 -4.45
C ALA A 329 12.23 -18.16 -2.97
N LYS A 330 12.73 -19.34 -2.58
CA LYS A 330 13.00 -19.66 -1.17
C LYS A 330 14.46 -19.49 -0.75
N THR A 331 15.39 -19.74 -1.67
CA THR A 331 16.83 -19.89 -1.33
C THR A 331 17.66 -18.71 -1.81
N GLY A 332 17.14 -17.91 -2.75
CA GLY A 332 17.89 -16.82 -3.37
C GLY A 332 19.07 -17.30 -4.22
N GLU A 333 19.12 -18.59 -4.54
CA GLU A 333 20.13 -19.18 -5.42
C GLU A 333 19.82 -18.86 -6.88
N PRO A 334 20.83 -18.57 -7.72
CA PRO A 334 20.62 -18.30 -9.13
C PRO A 334 20.11 -19.55 -9.85
N LEU A 335 19.22 -19.34 -10.81
CA LEU A 335 18.64 -20.38 -11.67
C LEU A 335 18.99 -20.08 -13.14
N ASP A 336 19.16 -21.13 -13.94
CA ASP A 336 19.21 -20.99 -15.39
C ASP A 336 17.82 -20.68 -15.97
N ASP A 337 17.79 -20.33 -17.25
CA ASP A 337 16.57 -19.90 -17.96
C ASP A 337 15.44 -20.92 -17.87
N LYS A 338 15.75 -22.19 -18.15
CA LYS A 338 14.77 -23.27 -18.18
C LYS A 338 14.28 -23.60 -16.78
N ALA A 339 15.20 -23.65 -15.81
CA ALA A 339 14.87 -23.89 -14.41
C ALA A 339 14.00 -22.75 -13.86
N TYR A 340 14.28 -21.50 -14.22
CA TYR A 340 13.49 -20.35 -13.76
C TYR A 340 12.09 -20.31 -14.35
N GLU A 341 11.91 -20.65 -15.63
CA GLU A 341 10.58 -20.75 -16.24
C GLU A 341 9.71 -21.79 -15.53
N GLN A 342 10.27 -22.97 -15.27
CA GLN A 342 9.58 -24.01 -14.49
C GLN A 342 9.31 -23.54 -13.05
N HIS A 343 10.30 -22.89 -12.43
CA HIS A 343 10.19 -22.35 -11.08
C HIS A 343 9.06 -21.31 -10.98
N LEU A 344 8.93 -20.40 -11.94
CA LEU A 344 7.82 -19.43 -11.95
C LEU A 344 6.46 -20.13 -12.06
N ALA A 345 6.32 -21.15 -12.91
CA ALA A 345 5.07 -21.91 -13.03
C ALA A 345 4.68 -22.62 -11.72
N GLU A 346 5.69 -23.10 -10.98
CA GLU A 346 5.50 -23.80 -9.70
C GLU A 346 5.33 -22.85 -8.51
N TYR A 347 5.88 -21.64 -8.53
CA TYR A 347 5.93 -20.73 -7.38
C TYR A 347 5.04 -19.50 -7.49
N MET A 348 4.46 -19.22 -8.65
CA MET A 348 3.49 -18.13 -8.86
C MET A 348 2.08 -18.70 -9.12
N PRO A 349 1.00 -17.97 -8.79
CA PRO A 349 -0.36 -18.40 -9.10
C PRO A 349 -0.57 -18.47 -10.62
N SER A 350 -0.90 -19.66 -11.14
CA SER A 350 -1.31 -19.86 -12.52
C SER A 350 -2.83 -19.71 -12.69
N PRO A 351 -3.35 -19.62 -13.93
CA PRO A 351 -4.79 -19.67 -14.18
C PRO A 351 -5.47 -20.93 -13.60
N ALA A 352 -4.76 -22.07 -13.60
CA ALA A 352 -5.27 -23.31 -13.01
C ALA A 352 -5.32 -23.25 -11.48
N ASP A 353 -4.31 -22.65 -10.84
CA ASP A 353 -4.27 -22.44 -9.39
C ASP A 353 -5.40 -21.50 -8.93
N LYS A 354 -5.64 -20.41 -9.68
CA LYS A 354 -6.75 -19.50 -9.43
C LYS A 354 -8.10 -20.21 -9.57
N LYS A 355 -8.27 -21.03 -10.62
CA LYS A 355 -9.48 -21.83 -10.79
C LYS A 355 -9.69 -22.78 -9.61
N LEU A 356 -8.65 -23.50 -9.18
CA LEU A 356 -8.70 -24.38 -8.02
C LEU A 356 -9.05 -23.61 -6.74
N LEU A 357 -8.44 -22.44 -6.50
CA LEU A 357 -8.77 -21.59 -5.36
C LEU A 357 -10.26 -21.24 -5.35
N LEU A 358 -10.79 -20.76 -6.47
CA LEU A 358 -12.20 -20.38 -6.58
C LEU A 358 -13.14 -21.57 -6.43
N GLU A 359 -12.76 -22.75 -6.93
CA GLU A 359 -13.50 -24.00 -6.70
C GLU A 359 -13.52 -24.40 -5.22
N ILE A 360 -12.41 -24.25 -4.49
CA ILE A 360 -12.37 -24.48 -3.04
C ILE A 360 -13.29 -23.49 -2.34
N ILE A 361 -13.16 -22.18 -2.62
CA ILE A 361 -13.97 -21.11 -2.00
C ILE A 361 -15.47 -21.35 -2.24
N ALA A 362 -15.86 -21.78 -3.44
CA ALA A 362 -17.26 -22.02 -3.78
C ALA A 362 -17.85 -23.27 -3.10
N ASN A 363 -17.05 -24.32 -2.90
CA ASN A 363 -17.54 -25.62 -2.43
C ASN A 363 -17.32 -25.87 -0.93
N GLU A 364 -16.35 -25.20 -0.31
CA GLU A 364 -15.99 -25.40 1.10
C GLU A 364 -16.37 -24.16 1.92
N LYS A 365 -17.55 -24.17 2.53
CA LYS A 365 -18.05 -23.02 3.33
C LYS A 365 -17.13 -22.64 4.51
N SER A 366 -16.32 -23.59 4.99
CA SER A 366 -15.35 -23.38 6.07
C SER A 366 -13.94 -23.07 5.57
N TRP A 367 -13.78 -22.57 4.33
CA TRP A 367 -12.47 -22.29 3.75
C TRP A 367 -11.66 -21.22 4.49
N ILE A 368 -12.37 -20.35 5.22
CA ILE A 368 -11.85 -19.32 6.11
C ILE A 368 -12.55 -19.46 7.46
N ALA A 369 -11.78 -19.39 8.56
CA ALA A 369 -12.35 -19.42 9.90
C ALA A 369 -13.22 -18.18 10.17
N GLU A 370 -14.23 -18.29 11.04
CA GLU A 370 -15.03 -17.14 11.46
C GLU A 370 -14.23 -16.20 12.38
N LYS A 371 -14.60 -14.92 12.36
CA LYS A 371 -14.04 -13.92 13.26
C LYS A 371 -14.98 -13.66 14.43
N GLU A 372 -14.94 -14.54 15.43
CA GLU A 372 -15.82 -14.46 16.60
C GLU A 372 -15.58 -13.19 17.43
N GLY A 373 -16.67 -12.58 17.91
CA GLY A 373 -16.61 -11.43 18.82
C GLY A 373 -16.05 -10.14 18.21
N ALA A 374 -15.86 -10.09 16.90
CA ALA A 374 -15.33 -8.91 16.24
C ALA A 374 -16.34 -7.76 16.24
N ARG A 375 -15.86 -6.56 16.57
CA ARG A 375 -16.64 -5.33 16.39
C ARG A 375 -16.88 -5.09 14.90
N ASP A 376 -18.01 -4.46 14.60
CA ASP A 376 -18.35 -4.02 13.26
C ASP A 376 -17.24 -3.08 12.71
N PRO A 377 -16.62 -3.42 11.56
CA PRO A 377 -15.58 -2.59 10.94
C PRO A 377 -15.99 -1.11 10.79
N LEU A 378 -17.23 -0.85 10.36
CA LEU A 378 -17.71 0.50 10.06
C LEU A 378 -18.08 1.28 11.32
N ALA A 379 -18.52 0.61 12.39
CA ALA A 379 -18.76 1.27 13.68
C ALA A 379 -17.49 1.88 14.29
N THR A 380 -16.31 1.43 13.84
CA THR A 380 -15.01 1.85 14.36
C THR A 380 -14.19 2.69 13.37
N ILE A 381 -14.79 3.16 12.27
CA ILE A 381 -14.09 3.92 11.20
C ILE A 381 -13.62 5.31 11.65
N GLY A 382 -14.17 5.85 12.75
CA GLY A 382 -13.71 7.10 13.37
C GLY A 382 -12.96 6.94 14.69
N GLU A 383 -12.74 5.71 15.17
CA GLU A 383 -12.09 5.48 16.46
C GLU A 383 -10.56 5.66 16.39
N PRO A 384 -9.93 6.43 17.29
CA PRO A 384 -8.49 6.52 17.36
C PRO A 384 -7.85 5.17 17.74
N ARG A 385 -7.09 4.54 16.84
CA ARG A 385 -6.32 3.33 17.15
C ARG A 385 -4.94 3.68 17.72
N LYS A 386 -4.68 3.24 18.97
CA LYS A 386 -3.41 3.49 19.67
C LYS A 386 -2.26 2.54 19.27
N SER A 387 -2.55 1.41 18.62
CA SER A 387 -1.61 0.28 18.48
C SER A 387 -0.95 0.13 17.11
N ALA A 388 -1.16 1.05 16.18
CA ALA A 388 -0.70 0.95 14.79
C ALA A 388 0.83 0.86 14.61
N ILE A 389 1.59 1.41 15.55
CA ILE A 389 3.02 1.67 15.36
C ILE A 389 3.89 0.42 15.67
N ASN A 390 3.37 -0.59 16.38
CA ASN A 390 4.18 -1.69 16.93
C ASN A 390 3.66 -3.13 16.66
N LEU A 391 2.77 -3.35 15.68
CA LEU A 391 2.22 -4.71 15.40
C LEU A 391 3.04 -5.55 14.42
#